data_AF-A0A2V9A881-F1
#
_entry.id   AF-A0A2V9A881-F1
#
_cell.length_a   1.000
_cell.length_b   1.000
_cell.length_c   1.000
_cell.angle_alpha   90.00
_cell.angle_beta   90.00
_cell.angle_gamma   90.00
#
_symmetry.space_group_name_H-M   'P 1'
#
loop_
_entity.id
_entity.type
_entity.pdbx_description
1 polymer ?
#
loop_
_entity_poly.entity_id
_entity_poly.type
_entity_poly.pdbx_seq_one_letter_code
_entity_poly.pdbx_strand_id
1 'polypeptide(L)' 'MGVEFIVDATTWLANHNGNAPVLEGQSFQFVGTPNRYGIGSIFELHVWAWRDNPNGAFVDWNDHVTCEGQ' A
#
# COMPACT_ATOMS: atom_id res chain seq x y z
N MET A 1 1.43 -14.68 -0.79
CA MET A 1 0.79 -13.94 0.33
C MET A 1 1.13 -12.48 0.13
N GLY A 2 0.20 -11.56 0.39
CA GLY A 2 0.42 -10.11 0.29
C GLY A 2 0.70 -9.49 1.67
N VAL A 3 1.37 -8.34 1.70
CA VAL A 3 1.62 -7.51 2.88
C VAL A 3 1.15 -6.09 2.57
N GLU A 4 0.57 -5.42 3.55
CA GLU A 4 0.19 -4.01 3.46
C GLU A 4 1.06 -3.18 4.40
N PHE A 5 1.73 -2.16 3.87
CA PHE A 5 2.37 -1.13 4.70
C PHE A 5 1.43 0.05 4.85
N ILE A 6 1.22 0.52 6.08
CA ILE A 6 0.43 1.73 6.36
C ILE A 6 1.31 2.71 7.14
N VAL A 7 1.36 3.95 6.65
CA VAL A 7 2.12 5.04 7.27
C VAL A 7 1.19 6.24 7.47
N ASP A 8 1.17 6.81 8.68
CA ASP A 8 0.42 8.05 8.95
C ASP A 8 0.98 9.21 8.11
N ALA A 9 0.16 9.75 7.22
CA ALA A 9 0.64 10.72 6.23
C ALA A 9 1.02 12.06 6.88
N THR A 10 0.28 12.50 7.89
CA THR A 10 0.52 13.78 8.57
C THR A 10 1.90 13.77 9.23
N THR A 11 2.18 12.73 10.02
CA THR A 11 3.46 12.56 10.72
C THR A 11 4.60 12.36 9.73
N TRP A 12 4.39 11.57 8.67
CA TRP A 12 5.44 11.33 7.68
C TRP A 12 5.85 12.62 6.96
N LEU A 13 4.88 13.36 6.41
CA LEU A 13 5.16 14.57 5.63
C LEU A 13 5.85 15.64 6.45
N ALA A 14 5.51 15.77 7.73
CA ALA A 14 6.15 16.71 8.66
C ALA A 14 7.65 16.41 8.87
N ASN A 15 8.08 15.16 8.70
CA ASN A 15 9.45 14.72 8.96
C ASN A 15 10.26 14.39 7.70
N HIS A 16 9.64 14.39 6.51
CA HIS A 16 10.28 13.95 5.25
C HIS A 16 10.17 14.97 4.12
N ASN A 17 10.16 16.27 4.46
CA ASN A 17 10.12 17.39 3.51
C ASN A 17 8.95 17.31 2.52
N GLY A 18 7.80 16.78 2.96
CA GLY A 18 6.63 16.62 2.10
C GLY A 18 6.71 15.52 1.05
N ASN A 19 7.76 14.68 1.06
CA ASN A 19 7.89 13.57 0.11
C ASN A 19 7.21 12.29 0.62
N ALA A 20 6.62 11.53 -0.30
CA ALA A 20 6.03 10.23 0.01
C ALA A 20 7.11 9.20 0.41
N PRO A 21 6.77 8.18 1.22
CA PRO A 21 7.65 7.05 1.44
C PRO A 21 7.91 6.29 0.13
N VAL A 22 9.13 5.76 0.00
CA VAL A 22 9.54 4.93 -1.15
C VAL A 22 10.19 3.66 -0.63
N LEU A 23 9.78 2.51 -1.16
CA LEU A 23 10.37 1.20 -0.88
C LEU A 23 10.74 0.54 -2.20
N GLU A 24 11.99 0.12 -2.37
CA GLU A 24 12.48 -0.53 -3.61
C GLU A 24 12.16 0.28 -4.89
N GLY A 25 12.20 1.61 -4.79
CA GLY A 25 11.86 2.51 -5.91
C GLY A 25 10.37 2.72 -6.16
N GLN A 26 9.49 2.01 -5.44
CA GLN A 26 8.04 2.19 -5.51
C GLN A 26 7.57 3.22 -4.48
N SER A 27 6.91 4.27 -4.95
CA SER A 27 6.26 5.25 -4.07
C SER A 27 4.97 4.69 -3.49
N PHE A 28 4.74 4.98 -2.22
CA PHE A 28 3.48 4.64 -1.55
C PHE A 28 2.34 5.50 -2.11
N GLN A 29 1.14 4.93 -2.15
CA GLN A 29 -0.08 5.60 -2.59
C GLN A 29 -0.70 6.40 -1.46
N PHE A 30 -1.14 7.63 -1.73
CA PHE A 30 -1.79 8.46 -0.73
C PHE A 30 -3.30 8.17 -0.67
N VAL A 31 -3.79 7.86 0.53
CA VAL A 31 -5.21 7.70 0.82
C VAL A 31 -5.65 8.85 1.72
N GLY A 32 -6.49 9.74 1.18
CA GLY A 32 -6.99 10.91 1.89
C GLY A 32 -7.96 10.60 3.03
N THR A 33 -8.43 11.63 3.71
CA THR A 33 -9.55 11.54 4.67
C THR A 33 -10.77 12.29 4.11
N PRO A 34 -12.01 11.79 4.30
CA PRO A 34 -12.37 10.51 4.93
C PRO A 34 -11.99 9.30 4.05
N ASN A 35 -11.68 8.16 4.69
CA ASN A 35 -11.44 6.89 3.99
C ASN A 35 -12.22 5.73 4.63
N ARG A 36 -12.27 4.59 3.94
CA ARG A 36 -13.03 3.40 4.34
C ARG A 36 -12.64 2.82 5.71
N TYR A 37 -11.46 3.16 6.20
CA TYR A 37 -10.92 2.64 7.46
C TYR A 37 -11.29 3.52 8.67
N GLY A 38 -11.87 4.71 8.44
CA GLY A 38 -12.25 5.62 9.52
C GLY A 38 -11.06 6.24 10.28
N ILE A 39 -9.88 6.24 9.68
CA ILE A 39 -8.66 6.84 10.24
C ILE A 39 -8.25 8.09 9.45
N GLY A 40 -7.19 8.77 9.92
CA GLY A 40 -6.59 9.90 9.21
C GLY A 40 -6.09 9.52 7.81
N SER A 41 -5.55 10.50 7.08
CA SER A 41 -4.90 10.21 5.79
C SER A 41 -3.66 9.35 5.99
N ILE A 42 -3.45 8.37 5.12
CA ILE A 42 -2.33 7.43 5.18
C ILE A 42 -1.60 7.36 3.84
N PHE A 43 -0.36 6.89 3.88
CA PHE A 43 0.29 6.28 2.73
C PHE A 43 0.19 4.77 2.84
N GLU A 44 -0.19 4.10 1.77
CA GLU A 44 -0.28 2.64 1.69
C GLU A 44 0.59 2.07 0.57
N LEU A 45 1.07 0.83 0.75
CA LEU A 45 1.76 0.09 -0.28
C LEU A 45 1.50 -1.41 -0.08
N HIS A 46 0.75 -1.98 -1.03
CA HIS A 46 0.57 -3.41 -1.11
C HIS A 46 1.79 -4.08 -1.75
N VAL A 47 2.22 -5.21 -1.19
CA VAL A 47 3.33 -6.01 -1.72
C VAL A 47 2.96 -7.48 -1.76
N TRP A 48 2.98 -8.06 -2.95
CA TRP A 48 2.87 -9.50 -3.19
C TRP A 48 4.21 -10.21 -2.95
N ALA A 49 4.60 -10.36 -1.68
CA ALA A 49 5.93 -10.86 -1.31
C ALA A 49 6.15 -12.38 -1.55
N TRP A 50 5.09 -13.19 -1.52
CA TRP A 50 5.20 -14.66 -1.64
C TRP A 50 4.19 -15.28 -2.60
N ARG A 51 3.69 -14.51 -3.56
CA ARG A 51 2.81 -15.03 -4.60
C ARG A 51 2.93 -14.10 -5.79
N ASP A 52 3.37 -14.62 -6.92
CA ASP A 52 3.55 -13.79 -8.10
C ASP A 52 2.22 -13.15 -8.51
N ASN A 53 2.28 -11.86 -8.84
CA ASN A 53 1.20 -11.12 -9.44
C ASN A 53 1.60 -10.82 -10.88
N PRO A 54 0.84 -11.29 -11.89
CA PRO A 54 1.17 -11.06 -13.30
C PRO A 54 1.24 -9.57 -13.66
N ASN A 55 0.55 -8.72 -12.90
CA ASN A 55 0.52 -7.27 -13.12
C ASN A 55 1.63 -6.52 -12.35
N GLY A 56 2.41 -7.23 -11.52
CA GLY A 56 3.54 -6.67 -10.76
C GLY A 56 3.38 -6.78 -9.24
N ALA A 57 4.51 -6.88 -8.54
CA ALA A 57 4.54 -7.15 -7.10
C ALA A 57 3.89 -6.05 -6.24
N PHE A 58 3.78 -4.82 -6.76
CA PHE A 58 3.23 -3.67 -6.05
C PHE A 58 1.81 -3.29 -6.49
N VAL A 59 1.17 -4.10 -7.34
CA VAL A 59 -0.23 -3.89 -7.73
C VAL A 59 -1.13 -4.49 -6.67
N ASP A 60 -2.05 -3.69 -6.13
CA ASP A 60 -2.94 -4.09 -5.01
C ASP A 60 -3.72 -5.37 -5.31
N TRP A 61 -4.23 -5.51 -6.54
CA TRP A 61 -5.05 -6.65 -6.94
C TRP A 61 -4.25 -7.71 -7.69
N ASN A 62 -4.46 -8.98 -7.33
CA ASN A 62 -3.92 -10.15 -8.03
C ASN A 62 -5.08 -11.04 -8.50
N ASP A 63 -5.28 -11.11 -9.80
CA ASP A 63 -6.37 -11.85 -10.47
C ASP A 63 -6.17 -13.37 -10.49
N HIS A 64 -4.99 -13.87 -10.10
CA HIS A 64 -4.74 -15.29 -9.90
C HIS A 64 -5.11 -15.78 -8.48
N VAL A 65 -5.55 -14.90 -7.57
CA VAL A 65 -6.03 -15.28 -6.24
C VAL A 65 -7.55 -15.47 -6.28
N THR A 66 -8.00 -16.70 -6.02
CA THR A 66 -9.43 -17.04 -5.93
C THR A 66 -9.82 -17.53 -4.53
N CYS A 67 -11.12 -17.42 -4.20
CA CYS A 67 -11.67 -17.92 -2.93
C CYS A 67 -12.04 -19.42 -2.98
N GLU A 68 -11.83 -20.10 -4.11
CA GLU A 68 -12.32 -21.48 -4.34
C GLU A 68 -11.64 -22.54 -3.46
N GLY A 69 -10.60 -22.17 -2.71
CA GLY A 69 -9.93 -23.03 -1.74
C GLY A 69 -10.08 -22.59 -0.27
N GLN A 70 -11.03 -21.71 0.06
CA GLN A 70 -11.33 -21.27 1.43
C GLN A 70 -12.43 -22.08 2.11
#